data_AF-R7P412-F1
#
_entry.id   AF-R7P412-F1
#
_cell.length_a   1.000
_cell.length_b   1.000
_cell.length_c   1.000
_cell.angle_alpha   90.00
_cell.angle_beta   90.00
_cell.angle_gamma   90.00
#
_symmetry.space_group_name_H-M   'P 1'
#
loop_
_entity.id
_entity.type
_entity.pdbx_description
1 polymer ?
#
loop_
_entity_poly.entity_id
_entity_poly.type
_entity_poly.pdbx_seq_one_letter_code
_entity_poly.pdbx_strand_id
1 'polypeptide(L)'
;MDLKDEFFNCFVGVDKDVILYVVNNLTPEQKRMLNEVYGKTSEVINNSTRKYIMNIIFKDLYKKPLKDYIATSGVNIVSLVNTLKPLERELLLKEYTIDKMEPIEVLTSEELDRNKKTIRKLKDSVRIRRFNLSRKKSLDTYKLFFDCFSEDKQLVTRVVKTLSNEDIDILQKRFGSDYTSLYMVDDETQEIIRNSIMRKLKRELNILKNGGKFVTIFDFVKDTRDIEVIKMRINSMDVFGQSYIYNLFGSDLSKEYIVAKTRQNGVIRKVYLDILNGSKENKKHKSLVEIFAKYKGDQENDEEFLQRINSALKGLDKYDRYLFTRKYVYNEKLLRIEAKHLKYVVQTRIKRFLVSDVLDVPTCKGLFERFNEGEKTAILYYIDKLFNDEEKALFRKKFGYDFSGVSYLYDDIDNKAVRVLLNRLERQLLKDYKAKLNTGVKTDVIKAVRITARSEEYNDLRYIYGDVLALAIVLYVRYGNRISFDEIEKITGIKEADVIKYSEEYLNNGRGR
;
A
#
# COMPACT_ATOMS: atom_id res chain seq x y z
N MET A 1 31.39 -7.71 53.70
CA MET A 1 31.00 -8.71 54.72
C MET A 1 31.92 -9.90 54.55
N ASP A 2 32.52 -10.40 55.62
CA ASP A 2 33.62 -11.37 55.54
C ASP A 2 33.10 -12.79 55.80
N LEU A 3 32.95 -13.58 54.73
CA LEU A 3 32.32 -14.91 54.74
C LEU A 3 33.35 -16.03 54.60
N LYS A 4 33.04 -17.22 55.12
CA LYS A 4 33.86 -18.44 54.96
C LYS A 4 33.87 -18.91 53.50
N ASP A 5 34.97 -19.52 53.03
CA ASP A 5 35.05 -20.07 51.66
C ASP A 5 34.01 -21.18 51.39
N GLU A 6 33.63 -21.94 52.43
CA GLU A 6 32.57 -22.96 52.37
C GLU A 6 31.24 -22.40 51.85
N PHE A 7 30.93 -21.14 52.13
CA PHE A 7 29.72 -20.49 51.62
C PHE A 7 29.77 -20.36 50.10
N PHE A 8 30.88 -19.88 49.54
CA PHE A 8 31.04 -19.70 48.10
C PHE A 8 31.05 -21.05 47.36
N ASN A 9 31.62 -22.08 47.96
CA ASN A 9 31.64 -23.43 47.40
C ASN A 9 30.23 -24.06 47.25
N CYS A 10 29.21 -23.50 47.90
CA CYS A 10 27.83 -23.97 47.75
C CYS A 10 27.20 -23.57 46.40
N PHE A 11 27.78 -22.61 45.67
CA PHE A 11 27.18 -22.03 44.47
C PHE A 11 27.98 -22.41 43.21
N VAL A 12 27.73 -23.61 42.70
CA VAL A 12 28.40 -24.14 41.50
C VAL A 12 28.05 -23.30 40.26
N GLY A 13 29.08 -22.91 39.50
CA GLY A 13 28.93 -22.23 38.21
C GLY A 13 28.54 -20.76 38.27
N VAL A 14 28.68 -20.11 39.44
CA VAL A 14 28.40 -18.68 39.63
C VAL A 14 29.67 -17.99 40.14
N ASP A 15 30.05 -16.88 39.50
CA ASP A 15 31.21 -16.10 39.91
C ASP A 15 31.04 -15.49 41.31
N LYS A 16 32.13 -15.42 42.08
CA LYS A 16 32.13 -14.86 43.44
C LYS A 16 31.54 -13.44 43.48
N ASP A 17 31.80 -12.62 42.47
CA ASP A 17 31.29 -11.25 42.39
C ASP A 17 29.77 -11.20 42.24
N VAL A 18 29.17 -12.14 41.50
CA VAL A 18 27.72 -12.26 41.33
C VAL A 18 27.06 -12.73 42.63
N ILE A 19 27.69 -13.68 43.34
CA ILE A 19 27.25 -14.13 44.66
C ILE A 19 27.27 -12.95 45.63
N LEU A 20 28.36 -12.17 45.64
CA LEU A 20 28.50 -10.98 46.49
C LEU A 20 27.47 -9.91 46.16
N TYR A 21 27.13 -9.69 44.88
CA TYR A 21 26.08 -8.77 44.49
C TYR A 21 24.72 -9.15 45.11
N VAL A 22 24.31 -10.42 45.00
CA VAL A 22 23.06 -10.91 45.61
C VAL A 22 23.10 -10.78 47.12
N VAL A 23 24.21 -11.18 47.75
CA VAL A 23 24.41 -11.04 49.21
C VAL A 23 24.31 -9.59 49.67
N ASN A 24 24.86 -8.65 48.91
CA ASN A 24 24.81 -7.22 49.22
C ASN A 24 23.39 -6.63 49.08
N ASN A 25 22.50 -7.27 48.34
CA ASN A 25 21.10 -6.85 48.19
C ASN A 25 20.16 -7.50 49.23
N LEU A 26 20.65 -8.41 50.07
CA LEU A 26 19.88 -8.97 51.18
C LEU A 26 19.46 -7.87 52.18
N THR A 27 18.33 -8.09 52.86
CA THR A 27 17.86 -7.19 53.92
C THR A 27 18.85 -7.19 55.10
N PRO A 28 18.86 -6.13 55.94
CA PRO A 28 19.74 -6.09 57.12
C PRO A 28 19.62 -7.33 58.01
N GLU A 29 18.40 -7.83 58.20
CA GLU A 29 18.14 -9.04 58.99
C GLU A 29 18.66 -10.31 58.31
N GLN A 30 18.47 -10.44 57.00
CA GLN A 30 19.03 -11.57 56.24
C GLN A 30 20.57 -11.56 56.24
N LYS A 31 21.20 -10.38 56.18
CA LYS A 31 22.66 -10.23 56.31
C LYS A 31 23.13 -10.63 57.71
N ARG A 32 22.41 -10.24 58.76
CA ARG A 32 22.68 -10.66 60.14
C ARG A 32 22.64 -12.19 60.26
N MET A 33 21.57 -12.81 59.77
CA MET A 33 21.40 -14.27 59.75
C MET A 33 22.49 -14.97 58.93
N LEU A 34 22.86 -14.43 57.76
CA LEU A 34 23.93 -14.97 56.93
C LEU A 34 25.28 -14.91 57.68
N ASN A 35 25.57 -13.80 58.36
CA ASN A 35 26.80 -13.65 59.14
C ASN A 35 26.83 -14.60 60.34
N GLU A 36 25.66 -14.85 60.97
CA GLU A 36 25.51 -15.79 62.07
C GLU A 36 25.88 -17.22 61.68
N VAL A 37 25.61 -17.66 60.44
CA VAL A 37 25.88 -19.06 60.00
C VAL A 37 27.11 -19.22 59.11
N TYR A 38 27.56 -18.18 58.42
CA TYR A 38 28.66 -18.23 57.44
C TYR A 38 29.71 -17.11 57.58
N GLY A 39 29.60 -16.24 58.60
CA GLY A 39 30.64 -15.26 58.91
C GLY A 39 31.95 -15.92 59.32
N LYS A 40 33.10 -15.30 59.02
CA LYS A 40 34.42 -15.87 59.33
C LYS A 40 34.59 -16.27 60.80
N THR A 41 34.02 -15.50 61.73
CA THR A 41 34.08 -15.73 63.18
C THR A 41 32.91 -16.53 63.73
N SER A 42 32.01 -17.04 62.87
CA SER A 42 30.84 -17.80 63.32
C SER A 42 31.24 -19.21 63.78
N GLU A 43 30.80 -19.56 64.99
CA GLU A 43 30.89 -20.91 65.58
C GLU A 43 29.53 -21.62 65.62
N VAL A 44 28.44 -20.93 65.25
CA VAL A 44 27.06 -21.40 65.45
C VAL A 44 26.58 -22.28 64.28
N ILE A 45 26.20 -23.52 64.57
CA ILE A 45 25.58 -24.45 63.61
C ILE A 45 24.05 -24.38 63.74
N ASN A 46 23.44 -23.36 63.15
CA ASN A 46 21.98 -23.26 63.04
C ASN A 46 21.50 -23.73 61.67
N ASN A 47 21.17 -25.02 61.56
CA ASN A 47 20.77 -25.65 60.30
C ASN A 47 19.48 -25.06 59.69
N SER A 48 18.53 -24.63 60.52
CA SER A 48 17.30 -23.95 60.06
C SER A 48 17.61 -22.61 59.39
N THR A 49 18.41 -21.76 60.05
CA THR A 49 18.83 -20.45 59.53
C THR A 49 19.67 -20.61 58.26
N ARG A 50 20.59 -21.58 58.26
CA ARG A 50 21.40 -21.93 57.08
C ARG A 50 20.51 -22.29 55.89
N LYS A 51 19.59 -23.23 56.06
CA LYS A 51 18.68 -23.67 54.99
C LYS A 51 17.81 -22.51 54.48
N TYR A 52 17.33 -21.66 55.39
CA TYR A 52 16.50 -20.51 55.05
C TYR A 52 17.26 -19.48 54.20
N ILE A 53 18.44 -19.04 54.65
CA ILE A 53 19.26 -18.06 53.94
C ILE A 53 19.76 -18.61 52.61
N MET A 54 20.24 -19.86 52.57
CA MET A 54 20.64 -20.49 51.32
C MET A 54 19.47 -20.53 50.33
N ASN A 55 18.25 -20.90 50.75
CA ASN A 55 17.08 -20.89 49.87
C ASN A 55 16.74 -19.50 49.30
N ILE A 56 17.00 -18.42 50.03
CA ILE A 56 16.81 -17.06 49.53
C ILE A 56 17.83 -16.79 48.42
N ILE A 57 19.10 -17.02 48.69
CA ILE A 57 20.20 -16.72 47.76
C ILE A 57 20.12 -17.62 46.51
N PHE A 58 19.76 -18.90 46.67
CA PHE A 58 19.57 -19.83 45.55
C PHE A 58 18.47 -19.38 44.60
N LYS A 59 17.39 -18.77 45.08
CA LYS A 59 16.28 -18.29 44.24
C LYS A 59 16.69 -17.14 43.32
N ASP A 60 17.66 -16.34 43.74
CA ASP A 60 18.13 -15.17 42.99
C ASP A 60 19.29 -15.52 42.06
N LEU A 61 19.98 -16.64 42.30
CA LEU A 61 21.12 -17.08 41.50
C LEU A 61 20.79 -18.12 40.43
N TYR A 62 19.78 -18.97 40.63
CA TYR A 62 19.53 -20.12 39.76
C TYR A 62 18.14 -20.12 39.10
N LYS A 63 18.08 -20.72 37.92
CA LYS A 63 16.84 -21.00 37.20
C LYS A 63 15.91 -21.86 38.03
N LYS A 64 14.60 -21.62 37.86
CA LYS A 64 13.53 -22.30 38.60
C LYS A 64 13.31 -23.72 38.04
N PRO A 65 13.32 -24.78 38.87
CA PRO A 65 13.02 -26.13 38.39
C PRO A 65 11.58 -26.23 37.89
N LEU A 66 11.37 -26.64 36.63
CA LEU A 66 10.02 -26.74 36.04
C LEU A 66 9.11 -27.70 36.81
N LYS A 67 9.67 -28.75 37.42
CA LYS A 67 8.94 -29.73 38.24
C LYS A 67 8.20 -29.11 39.42
N ASP A 68 8.69 -27.98 39.94
CA ASP A 68 8.06 -27.28 41.06
C ASP A 68 6.82 -26.48 40.61
N TYR A 69 6.72 -26.23 39.30
CA TYR A 69 5.64 -25.44 38.70
C TYR A 69 4.67 -26.30 37.88
N ILE A 70 5.09 -27.48 37.44
CA ILE A 70 4.31 -28.37 36.58
C ILE A 70 4.20 -29.75 37.26
N ALA A 71 3.01 -30.06 37.75
CA ALA A 71 2.73 -31.30 38.49
C ALA A 71 2.65 -32.54 37.56
N THR A 72 3.79 -32.98 37.02
CA THR A 72 3.92 -34.19 36.19
C THR A 72 5.33 -34.80 36.31
N SER A 73 5.54 -36.02 35.79
CA SER A 73 6.85 -36.67 35.75
C SER A 73 7.88 -35.90 34.91
N GLY A 74 9.17 -36.03 35.25
CA GLY A 74 10.26 -35.38 34.49
C GLY A 74 10.27 -35.75 33.01
N VAL A 75 9.97 -37.00 32.66
CA VAL A 75 9.83 -37.48 31.27
C VAL A 75 8.76 -36.69 30.50
N ASN A 76 7.62 -36.42 31.14
CA ASN A 76 6.54 -35.64 30.54
C ASN A 76 6.90 -34.16 30.40
N ILE A 77 7.65 -33.59 31.36
CA ILE A 77 8.17 -32.22 31.27
C ILE A 77 9.12 -32.11 30.07
N VAL A 78 10.05 -33.04 29.91
CA VAL A 78 10.97 -33.08 28.77
C VAL A 78 10.20 -33.15 27.46
N SER A 79 9.21 -34.02 27.35
CA SER A 79 8.38 -34.16 26.14
C SER A 79 7.63 -32.87 25.81
N LEU A 80 7.04 -32.22 26.81
CA LEU A 80 6.34 -30.95 26.66
C LEU A 80 7.27 -29.82 26.21
N VAL A 81 8.43 -29.67 26.85
CA VAL A 81 9.39 -28.60 26.52
C VAL A 81 9.98 -28.80 25.13
N ASN A 82 10.27 -30.04 24.74
CA ASN A 82 10.79 -30.35 23.40
C ASN A 82 9.74 -30.14 22.28
N THR A 83 8.45 -30.08 22.61
CA THR A 83 7.37 -29.86 21.63
C THR A 83 6.86 -28.42 21.60
N LEU A 84 7.45 -27.52 22.38
CA LEU A 84 7.24 -26.07 22.26
C LEU A 84 7.83 -25.53 20.95
N LYS A 85 7.33 -24.37 20.51
CA LYS A 85 7.95 -23.66 19.38
C LYS A 85 9.38 -23.24 19.76
N PRO A 86 10.32 -23.14 18.80
CA PRO A 86 11.72 -22.83 19.08
C PRO A 86 11.91 -21.60 20.00
N LEU A 87 11.27 -20.47 19.66
CA LEU A 87 11.35 -19.24 20.45
C LEU A 87 10.68 -19.36 21.83
N GLU A 88 9.57 -20.10 21.95
CA GLU A 88 8.91 -20.33 23.24
C GLU A 88 9.81 -21.17 24.17
N ARG A 89 10.49 -22.17 23.60
CA ARG A 89 11.43 -23.04 24.31
C ARG A 89 12.65 -22.27 24.79
N GLU A 90 13.26 -21.49 23.91
CA GLU A 90 14.44 -20.67 24.23
C GLU A 90 14.16 -19.72 25.39
N LEU A 91 13.08 -18.93 25.30
CA LEU A 91 12.72 -17.97 26.35
C LEU A 91 12.38 -18.64 27.68
N LEU A 92 11.69 -19.78 27.65
CA LEU A 92 11.37 -20.54 28.86
C LEU A 92 12.64 -21.00 29.57
N LEU A 93 13.63 -21.48 28.81
CA LEU A 93 14.88 -22.02 29.35
C LEU A 93 15.86 -20.95 29.86
N LYS A 94 15.58 -19.65 29.67
CA LYS A 94 16.32 -18.56 30.34
C LYS A 94 15.95 -18.44 31.83
N GLU A 95 14.68 -18.70 32.17
CA GLU A 95 14.15 -18.56 33.54
C GLU A 95 14.04 -19.91 34.27
N TYR A 96 13.77 -20.98 33.55
CA TYR A 96 13.48 -22.29 34.11
C TYR A 96 14.47 -23.37 33.64
N THR A 97 14.63 -24.41 34.45
CA THR A 97 15.47 -25.57 34.16
C THR A 97 14.67 -26.87 34.26
N ILE A 98 15.06 -27.88 33.47
CA ILE A 98 14.43 -29.21 33.49
C ILE A 98 15.02 -30.07 34.60
N ASP A 99 16.36 -30.12 34.73
CA ASP A 99 17.03 -31.04 35.67
C ASP A 99 18.41 -30.59 36.19
N LYS A 100 18.95 -29.46 35.72
CA LYS A 100 20.29 -28.98 36.12
C LYS A 100 20.20 -27.68 36.92
N MET A 101 21.03 -27.53 37.95
CA MET A 101 21.29 -26.21 38.54
C MET A 101 22.01 -25.36 37.50
N GLU A 102 21.29 -24.40 36.94
CA GLU A 102 21.80 -23.45 35.95
C GLU A 102 21.62 -22.03 36.47
N PRO A 103 22.62 -21.14 36.35
CA PRO A 103 22.48 -19.75 36.72
C PRO A 103 21.34 -19.07 35.96
N ILE A 104 20.60 -18.17 36.62
CA ILE A 104 19.50 -17.44 35.98
C ILE A 104 20.04 -16.42 34.96
N GLU A 105 19.38 -16.32 33.81
CA GLU A 105 19.72 -15.32 32.78
C GLU A 105 18.87 -14.06 32.95
N VAL A 106 19.42 -12.89 32.60
CA VAL A 106 18.69 -11.61 32.68
C VAL A 106 17.54 -11.60 31.67
N LEU A 107 16.32 -11.43 32.17
CA LEU A 107 15.10 -11.40 31.38
C LEU A 107 14.52 -9.99 31.36
N THR A 108 14.01 -9.58 30.20
CA THR A 108 13.17 -8.40 30.05
C THR A 108 11.77 -8.64 30.62
N SER A 109 11.03 -7.57 30.91
CA SER A 109 9.64 -7.65 31.37
C SER A 109 8.71 -8.37 30.38
N GLU A 110 8.96 -8.21 29.08
CA GLU A 110 8.23 -8.92 28.02
C GLU A 110 8.52 -10.43 28.03
N GLU A 111 9.78 -10.83 28.18
CA GLU A 111 10.16 -12.24 28.25
C GLU A 111 9.53 -12.92 29.47
N LEU A 112 9.50 -12.23 30.62
CA LEU A 112 8.81 -12.71 31.83
C LEU A 112 7.30 -12.92 31.60
N ASP A 113 6.62 -12.01 30.92
CA ASP A 113 5.18 -12.17 30.61
C ASP A 113 4.94 -13.34 29.65
N ARG A 114 5.81 -13.51 28.65
CA ARG A 114 5.76 -14.65 27.72
C ARG A 114 5.98 -15.97 28.46
N ASN A 115 6.95 -16.03 29.37
CA ASN A 115 7.20 -17.23 30.19
C ASN A 115 6.01 -17.59 31.07
N LYS A 116 5.33 -16.61 31.68
CA LYS A 116 4.07 -16.84 32.42
C LYS A 116 2.99 -17.49 31.53
N LYS A 117 2.85 -17.04 30.29
CA LYS A 117 1.91 -17.62 29.31
C LYS A 117 2.32 -19.04 28.92
N THR A 118 3.61 -19.28 28.67
CA THR A 118 4.14 -20.61 28.36
C THR A 118 3.90 -21.59 29.51
N ILE A 119 4.17 -21.20 30.77
CA ILE A 119 3.89 -22.04 31.94
C ILE A 119 2.39 -22.39 32.06
N ARG A 120 1.49 -21.42 31.85
CA ARG A 120 0.04 -21.70 31.84
C ARG A 120 -0.32 -22.74 30.77
N LYS A 121 0.18 -22.58 29.54
CA LYS A 121 0.00 -23.53 28.44
C LYS A 121 0.48 -24.94 28.80
N LEU A 122 1.62 -25.06 29.49
CA LEU A 122 2.13 -26.35 29.94
C LEU A 122 1.25 -26.98 31.03
N LYS A 123 0.81 -26.18 32.02
CA LYS A 123 -0.15 -26.63 33.06
C LYS A 123 -1.46 -27.11 32.46
N ASP A 124 -2.03 -26.37 31.52
CA ASP A 124 -3.26 -26.74 30.83
C ASP A 124 -3.10 -28.06 30.06
N SER A 125 -1.95 -28.26 29.42
CA SER A 125 -1.64 -29.48 28.69
C SER A 125 -1.54 -30.70 29.61
N VAL A 126 -0.93 -30.54 30.79
CA VAL A 126 -0.90 -31.57 31.84
C VAL A 126 -2.30 -31.90 32.33
N ARG A 127 -3.13 -30.87 32.58
CA ARG A 127 -4.53 -31.04 33.03
C ARG A 127 -5.35 -31.89 32.05
N ILE A 128 -5.15 -31.72 30.75
CA ILE A 128 -5.83 -32.52 29.71
C ILE A 128 -5.06 -33.80 29.33
N ARG A 129 -4.04 -34.19 30.11
CA ARG A 129 -3.17 -35.37 29.89
C ARG A 129 -2.53 -35.42 28.49
N ARG A 130 -2.21 -34.25 27.93
CA ARG A 130 -1.55 -34.10 26.63
C ARG A 130 -0.10 -33.68 26.83
N PHE A 131 0.82 -34.63 26.72
CA PHE A 131 2.26 -34.40 26.93
C PHE A 131 3.05 -34.11 25.65
N ASN A 132 2.36 -34.03 24.51
CA ASN A 132 2.92 -33.63 23.23
C ASN A 132 2.10 -32.45 22.66
N LEU A 133 2.73 -31.28 22.57
CA LEU A 133 2.12 -30.05 22.07
C LEU A 133 2.09 -29.98 20.55
N SER A 134 2.87 -30.83 19.86
CA SER A 134 2.74 -30.96 18.42
C SER A 134 1.32 -31.45 18.10
N ARG A 135 0.73 -30.94 17.02
CA ARG A 135 -0.50 -31.54 16.50
C ARG A 135 -0.10 -32.94 16.01
N LYS A 136 -0.79 -33.99 16.47
CA LYS A 136 -0.74 -35.30 15.79
C LYS A 136 -1.11 -35.02 14.33
N LYS A 137 -0.14 -35.07 13.43
CA LYS A 137 -0.39 -35.06 11.99
C LYS A 137 -0.96 -36.45 11.67
N SER A 138 -2.27 -36.63 11.85
CA SER A 138 -3.00 -37.77 11.28
C SER A 138 -3.73 -37.31 10.03
N LEU A 139 -3.71 -38.12 8.97
CA LEU A 139 -4.48 -37.88 7.76
C LEU A 139 -5.97 -37.69 8.09
N ASP A 140 -6.47 -38.41 9.11
CA ASP A 140 -7.86 -38.36 9.60
C ASP A 140 -8.33 -36.95 10.01
N THR A 141 -7.41 -36.02 10.28
CA THR A 141 -7.75 -34.64 10.67
C THR A 141 -7.88 -33.68 9.49
N TYR A 142 -7.51 -34.12 8.28
CA TYR A 142 -7.54 -33.30 7.08
C TYR A 142 -8.71 -33.68 6.16
N LYS A 143 -9.36 -32.66 5.60
CA LYS A 143 -10.41 -32.85 4.61
C LYS A 143 -9.81 -33.33 3.28
N LEU A 144 -10.59 -34.13 2.53
CA LEU A 144 -10.32 -34.38 1.12
C LEU A 144 -10.43 -33.07 0.33
N PHE A 145 -9.85 -33.04 -0.86
CA PHE A 145 -9.75 -31.82 -1.65
C PHE A 145 -11.11 -31.18 -1.94
N PHE A 146 -12.05 -31.95 -2.48
CA PHE A 146 -13.38 -31.44 -2.85
C PHE A 146 -14.22 -31.03 -1.64
N ASP A 147 -14.02 -31.66 -0.48
CA ASP A 147 -14.72 -31.31 0.78
C ASP A 147 -14.28 -29.95 1.35
N CYS A 148 -13.25 -29.34 0.76
CA CYS A 148 -12.80 -27.99 1.11
C CYS A 148 -13.63 -26.88 0.43
N PHE A 149 -14.52 -27.24 -0.51
CA PHE A 149 -15.33 -26.33 -1.32
C PHE A 149 -16.82 -26.66 -1.16
N SER A 150 -17.67 -25.66 -1.42
CA SER A 150 -19.12 -25.82 -1.44
C SER A 150 -19.68 -26.08 -2.83
N GLU A 151 -18.86 -25.83 -3.85
CA GLU A 151 -19.14 -25.92 -5.27
C GLU A 151 -19.02 -27.35 -5.79
N ASP A 152 -19.65 -27.64 -6.94
CA ASP A 152 -19.62 -28.97 -7.53
C ASP A 152 -18.20 -29.39 -7.99
N LYS A 153 -17.94 -30.70 -7.98
CA LYS A 153 -16.60 -31.23 -8.31
C LYS A 153 -16.14 -30.82 -9.71
N GLN A 154 -17.03 -30.78 -10.70
CA GLN A 154 -16.66 -30.45 -12.07
C GLN A 154 -16.19 -29.00 -12.19
N LEU A 155 -16.90 -28.07 -11.56
CA LEU A 155 -16.51 -26.66 -11.50
C LEU A 155 -15.18 -26.49 -10.78
N VAL A 156 -15.00 -27.11 -9.62
CA VAL A 156 -13.73 -27.04 -8.86
C VAL A 156 -12.57 -27.58 -9.71
N THR A 157 -12.73 -28.73 -10.37
CA THR A 157 -11.71 -29.29 -11.27
C THR A 157 -11.40 -28.35 -12.44
N ARG A 158 -12.42 -27.69 -13.01
CA ARG A 158 -12.22 -26.70 -14.08
C ARG A 158 -11.42 -25.49 -13.60
N VAL A 159 -11.69 -24.98 -12.39
CA VAL A 159 -10.92 -23.89 -11.78
C VAL A 159 -9.48 -24.32 -11.48
N VAL A 160 -9.25 -25.56 -11.03
CA VAL A 160 -7.88 -26.08 -10.83
C VAL A 160 -7.08 -26.04 -12.13
N LYS A 161 -7.71 -26.33 -13.27
CA LYS A 161 -7.06 -26.25 -14.58
C LYS A 161 -6.62 -24.84 -14.97
N THR A 162 -7.04 -23.77 -14.27
CA THR A 162 -6.56 -22.40 -14.53
C THR A 162 -5.31 -22.03 -13.72
N LEU A 163 -4.83 -22.90 -12.82
CA LEU A 163 -3.61 -22.69 -12.03
C LEU A 163 -2.34 -22.88 -12.89
N SER A 164 -1.17 -22.43 -12.43
CA SER A 164 0.09 -22.76 -13.10
C SER A 164 0.38 -24.27 -13.00
N ASN A 165 1.21 -24.81 -13.89
CA ASN A 165 1.56 -26.23 -13.83
C ASN A 165 2.30 -26.56 -12.52
N GLU A 166 3.14 -25.65 -12.04
CA GLU A 166 3.80 -25.75 -10.74
C GLU A 166 2.81 -25.82 -9.56
N ASP A 167 1.79 -24.94 -9.56
CA ASP A 167 0.72 -24.97 -8.55
C ASP A 167 -0.05 -26.31 -8.59
N ILE A 168 -0.30 -26.84 -9.79
CA ILE A 168 -0.99 -28.12 -9.99
C ILE A 168 -0.13 -29.28 -9.44
N ASP A 169 1.15 -29.32 -9.76
CA ASP A 169 2.07 -30.37 -9.31
C ASP A 169 2.17 -30.38 -7.78
N ILE A 170 2.29 -29.20 -7.15
CA ILE A 170 2.30 -29.05 -5.69
C ILE A 170 0.98 -29.55 -5.08
N LEU A 171 -0.16 -29.23 -5.69
CA LEU A 171 -1.46 -29.66 -5.20
C LEU A 171 -1.64 -31.18 -5.33
N GLN A 172 -1.19 -31.78 -6.44
CA GLN A 172 -1.26 -33.22 -6.69
C GLN A 172 -0.35 -34.03 -5.77
N LYS A 173 0.77 -33.49 -5.27
CA LYS A 173 1.57 -34.14 -4.21
C LYS A 173 0.74 -34.44 -2.96
N ARG A 174 -0.23 -33.58 -2.62
CA ARG A 174 -1.11 -33.77 -1.45
C ARG A 174 -2.36 -34.57 -1.78
N PHE A 175 -2.96 -34.38 -2.95
CA PHE A 175 -4.30 -34.90 -3.25
C PHE A 175 -4.36 -35.98 -4.34
N GLY A 176 -3.22 -36.39 -4.91
CA GLY A 176 -3.17 -37.27 -6.06
C GLY A 176 -3.53 -36.57 -7.38
N SER A 177 -3.31 -37.25 -8.50
CA SER A 177 -3.54 -36.70 -9.84
C SER A 177 -5.01 -36.38 -10.14
N ASP A 178 -5.94 -37.12 -9.53
CA ASP A 178 -7.39 -36.98 -9.65
C ASP A 178 -8.04 -36.22 -8.49
N TYR A 179 -7.24 -35.76 -7.52
CA TYR A 179 -7.66 -35.04 -6.33
C TYR A 179 -8.59 -35.83 -5.38
N THR A 180 -8.59 -37.16 -5.46
CA THR A 180 -9.42 -38.02 -4.57
C THR A 180 -8.62 -38.61 -3.42
N SER A 181 -7.29 -38.61 -3.51
CA SER A 181 -6.38 -39.17 -2.52
C SER A 181 -5.95 -38.13 -1.49
N LEU A 182 -5.29 -38.58 -0.42
CA LEU A 182 -4.71 -37.69 0.59
C LEU A 182 -3.38 -38.25 1.10
N TYR A 183 -2.28 -37.58 0.78
CA TYR A 183 -0.92 -37.99 1.12
C TYR A 183 -0.26 -37.05 2.11
N MET A 184 0.58 -37.56 3.01
CA MET A 184 1.37 -36.68 3.88
C MET A 184 2.40 -35.90 3.08
N VAL A 185 2.51 -34.60 3.36
CA VAL A 185 3.50 -33.70 2.77
C VAL A 185 4.22 -32.95 3.91
N ASP A 186 5.39 -32.41 3.62
CA ASP A 186 6.15 -31.58 4.55
C ASP A 186 5.42 -30.25 4.88
N ASP A 187 5.88 -29.56 5.93
CA ASP A 187 5.20 -28.35 6.42
C ASP A 187 5.26 -27.18 5.44
N GLU A 188 6.33 -27.08 4.63
CA GLU A 188 6.50 -26.02 3.63
C GLU A 188 5.51 -26.22 2.48
N THR A 189 5.44 -27.42 1.92
CA THR A 189 4.45 -27.80 0.91
C THR A 189 3.03 -27.57 1.42
N GLN A 190 2.74 -27.98 2.66
CA GLN A 190 1.42 -27.77 3.27
C GLN A 190 1.07 -26.29 3.43
N GLU A 191 2.06 -25.45 3.75
CA GLU A 191 1.87 -24.01 3.89
C GLU A 191 1.60 -23.34 2.53
N ILE A 192 2.34 -23.71 1.47
CA ILE A 192 2.12 -23.22 0.10
C ILE A 192 0.69 -23.56 -0.35
N ILE A 193 0.26 -24.81 -0.17
CA ILE A 193 -1.09 -25.24 -0.51
C ILE A 193 -2.13 -24.38 0.22
N ARG A 194 -1.98 -24.21 1.54
CA ARG A 194 -2.98 -23.51 2.36
C ARG A 194 -3.03 -22.01 2.08
N ASN A 195 -1.88 -21.35 2.01
CA ASN A 195 -1.78 -19.90 2.00
C ASN A 195 -1.81 -19.30 0.59
N SER A 196 -1.38 -20.05 -0.42
CA SER A 196 -1.35 -19.60 -1.82
C SER A 196 -2.44 -20.28 -2.65
N ILE A 197 -2.32 -21.59 -2.89
CA ILE A 197 -3.13 -22.32 -3.89
C ILE A 197 -4.61 -22.35 -3.49
N MET A 198 -4.92 -22.78 -2.26
CA MET A 198 -6.30 -22.86 -1.77
C MET A 198 -6.99 -21.50 -1.68
N ARG A 199 -6.25 -20.43 -1.34
CA ARG A 199 -6.80 -19.07 -1.35
C ARG A 199 -7.11 -18.59 -2.76
N LYS A 200 -6.23 -18.89 -3.72
CA LYS A 200 -6.41 -18.57 -5.14
C LYS A 200 -7.66 -19.28 -5.68
N LEU A 201 -7.80 -20.60 -5.47
CA LEU A 201 -8.98 -21.37 -5.87
C LEU A 201 -10.28 -20.80 -5.30
N LYS A 202 -10.32 -20.52 -3.98
CA LYS A 202 -11.51 -19.91 -3.34
C LYS A 202 -11.85 -18.53 -3.92
N ARG A 203 -10.85 -17.72 -4.22
CA ARG A 203 -11.05 -16.41 -4.85
C ARG A 203 -11.64 -16.54 -6.25
N GLU A 204 -11.09 -17.44 -7.07
CA GLU A 204 -11.58 -17.67 -8.43
C GLU A 204 -13.02 -18.22 -8.44
N LEU A 205 -13.33 -19.19 -7.57
CA LEU A 205 -14.69 -19.68 -7.38
C LEU A 205 -15.65 -18.57 -6.97
N ASN A 206 -15.23 -17.69 -6.05
CA ASN A 206 -16.02 -16.54 -5.64
C ASN A 206 -16.23 -15.52 -6.79
N ILE A 207 -15.25 -15.32 -7.67
CA ILE A 207 -15.42 -14.48 -8.86
C ILE A 207 -16.51 -15.05 -9.76
N LEU A 208 -16.50 -16.36 -10.00
CA LEU A 208 -17.52 -17.06 -10.80
C LEU A 208 -18.90 -16.96 -10.15
N LYS A 209 -19.00 -17.16 -8.83
CA LYS A 209 -20.25 -16.97 -8.07
C LYS A 209 -20.84 -15.56 -8.22
N ASN A 210 -19.99 -14.55 -8.40
CA ASN A 210 -20.39 -13.16 -8.61
C ASN A 210 -20.58 -12.78 -10.10
N GLY A 211 -20.87 -13.75 -10.96
CA GLY A 211 -21.16 -13.54 -12.38
C GLY A 211 -19.93 -13.37 -13.27
N GLY A 212 -18.75 -13.75 -12.77
CA GLY A 212 -17.56 -13.95 -13.60
C GLY A 212 -17.72 -15.11 -14.59
N LYS A 213 -16.83 -15.21 -15.57
CA LYS A 213 -16.86 -16.23 -16.61
C LYS A 213 -15.46 -16.75 -16.92
N PHE A 214 -15.41 -17.98 -17.45
CA PHE A 214 -14.22 -18.50 -18.11
C PHE A 214 -14.10 -17.87 -19.51
N VAL A 215 -12.89 -17.47 -19.87
CA VAL A 215 -12.53 -16.94 -21.19
C VAL A 215 -11.20 -17.55 -21.63
N THR A 216 -11.00 -17.67 -22.92
CA THR A 216 -9.76 -18.09 -23.57
C THR A 216 -9.22 -16.95 -24.43
N ILE A 217 -7.99 -17.07 -24.93
CA ILE A 217 -7.47 -16.07 -25.87
C ILE A 217 -8.35 -15.94 -27.12
N PHE A 218 -9.00 -17.03 -27.53
CA PHE A 218 -9.82 -17.08 -28.72
C PHE A 218 -11.18 -16.40 -28.58
N ASP A 219 -11.60 -16.06 -27.36
CA ASP A 219 -12.76 -15.20 -27.15
C ASP A 219 -12.46 -13.74 -27.52
N PHE A 220 -11.17 -13.40 -27.65
CA PHE A 220 -10.68 -12.06 -27.98
C PHE A 220 -10.11 -11.94 -29.39
N VAL A 221 -9.53 -13.03 -29.93
CA VAL A 221 -9.04 -13.11 -31.31
C VAL A 221 -10.18 -13.56 -32.23
N LYS A 222 -10.59 -12.67 -33.13
CA LYS A 222 -11.75 -12.87 -34.01
C LYS A 222 -11.38 -13.47 -35.37
N ASP A 223 -10.16 -13.22 -35.85
CA ASP A 223 -9.77 -13.50 -37.23
C ASP A 223 -9.04 -14.84 -37.41
N THR A 224 -8.52 -15.43 -36.33
CA THR A 224 -7.83 -16.73 -36.39
C THR A 224 -7.99 -17.56 -35.11
N ARG A 225 -7.96 -18.88 -35.26
CA ARG A 225 -7.85 -19.86 -34.17
C ARG A 225 -6.49 -20.56 -34.14
N ASP A 226 -5.57 -20.18 -35.02
CA ASP A 226 -4.22 -20.73 -35.11
C ASP A 226 -3.34 -20.17 -33.97
N ILE A 227 -2.91 -21.06 -33.06
CA ILE A 227 -2.08 -20.71 -31.90
C ILE A 227 -0.72 -20.17 -32.33
N GLU A 228 -0.11 -20.69 -33.39
CA GLU A 228 1.22 -20.25 -33.82
C GLU A 228 1.15 -18.83 -34.41
N VAL A 229 0.09 -18.52 -35.16
CA VAL A 229 -0.17 -17.15 -35.62
C VAL A 229 -0.38 -16.20 -34.43
N ILE A 230 -1.11 -16.63 -33.41
CA ILE A 230 -1.33 -15.83 -32.19
C ILE A 230 -0.01 -15.62 -31.43
N LYS A 231 0.83 -16.65 -31.28
CA LYS A 231 2.16 -16.54 -30.67
C LYS A 231 3.05 -15.56 -31.43
N MET A 232 3.07 -15.63 -32.76
CA MET A 232 3.81 -14.67 -33.59
C MET A 232 3.35 -13.23 -33.34
N ARG A 233 2.03 -13.00 -33.23
CA ARG A 233 1.46 -11.67 -32.91
C ARG A 233 1.83 -11.22 -31.51
N ILE A 234 1.82 -12.11 -30.51
CA ILE A 234 2.28 -11.79 -29.16
C ILE A 234 3.76 -11.40 -29.18
N ASN A 235 4.61 -12.16 -29.88
CA ASN A 235 6.05 -11.89 -29.99
C ASN A 235 6.35 -10.55 -30.69
N SER A 236 5.41 -10.01 -31.47
CA SER A 236 5.51 -8.66 -32.06
C SER A 236 5.18 -7.52 -31.07
N MET A 237 4.62 -7.83 -29.90
CA MET A 237 4.33 -6.84 -28.85
C MET A 237 5.61 -6.42 -28.11
N ASP A 238 5.51 -5.33 -27.34
CA ASP A 238 6.57 -4.95 -26.39
C ASP A 238 6.68 -5.98 -25.25
N VAL A 239 7.82 -6.00 -24.55
CA VAL A 239 8.10 -6.94 -23.45
C VAL A 239 6.97 -6.96 -22.42
N PHE A 240 6.41 -5.79 -22.11
CA PHE A 240 5.27 -5.70 -21.21
C PHE A 240 4.02 -6.38 -21.78
N GLY A 241 3.68 -6.16 -23.05
CA GLY A 241 2.55 -6.81 -23.73
C GLY A 241 2.69 -8.33 -23.77
N GLN A 242 3.88 -8.84 -24.08
CA GLN A 242 4.18 -10.27 -24.07
C GLN A 242 3.92 -10.87 -22.68
N SER A 243 4.56 -10.33 -21.65
CA SER A 243 4.37 -10.80 -20.26
C SER A 243 2.91 -10.66 -19.82
N TYR A 244 2.21 -9.61 -20.23
CA TYR A 244 0.80 -9.40 -19.88
C TYR A 244 -0.10 -10.52 -20.41
N ILE A 245 0.04 -10.93 -21.67
CA ILE A 245 -0.77 -11.99 -22.27
C ILE A 245 -0.44 -13.36 -21.66
N TYR A 246 0.86 -13.69 -21.52
CA TYR A 246 1.27 -14.94 -20.90
C TYR A 246 0.91 -15.03 -19.40
N ASN A 247 0.81 -13.92 -18.68
CA ASN A 247 0.30 -13.92 -17.31
C ASN A 247 -1.20 -14.21 -17.21
N LEU A 248 -1.97 -13.94 -18.27
CA LEU A 248 -3.40 -14.23 -18.30
C LEU A 248 -3.66 -15.70 -18.65
N PHE A 249 -3.06 -16.18 -19.74
CA PHE A 249 -3.38 -17.52 -20.29
C PHE A 249 -2.30 -18.57 -20.00
N GLY A 250 -1.10 -18.18 -19.56
CA GLY A 250 0.03 -19.09 -19.43
C GLY A 250 0.70 -19.39 -20.77
N SER A 251 1.70 -20.28 -20.76
CA SER A 251 2.42 -20.72 -21.97
C SER A 251 1.52 -21.45 -22.96
N ASP A 252 0.53 -22.19 -22.45
CA ASP A 252 -0.57 -22.73 -23.23
C ASP A 252 -1.68 -21.68 -23.38
N LEU A 253 -1.67 -20.96 -24.50
CA LEU A 253 -2.62 -19.88 -24.76
C LEU A 253 -4.08 -20.35 -24.89
N SER A 254 -4.33 -21.66 -25.07
CA SER A 254 -5.68 -22.22 -25.13
C SER A 254 -6.34 -22.33 -23.75
N LYS A 255 -5.54 -22.21 -22.68
CA LYS A 255 -5.98 -22.36 -21.31
C LYS A 255 -7.00 -21.30 -20.92
N GLU A 256 -7.97 -21.73 -20.12
CA GLU A 256 -9.02 -20.86 -19.63
C GLU A 256 -8.49 -19.92 -18.52
N TYR A 257 -8.99 -18.69 -18.56
CA TYR A 257 -8.77 -17.65 -17.57
C TYR A 257 -10.11 -17.19 -17.00
N ILE A 258 -10.15 -16.87 -15.71
CA ILE A 258 -11.39 -16.43 -15.04
C ILE A 258 -11.40 -14.92 -14.96
N VAL A 259 -12.45 -14.30 -15.53
CA VAL A 259 -12.65 -12.86 -15.52
C VAL A 259 -13.85 -12.47 -14.68
N ALA A 260 -13.67 -11.47 -13.82
CA ALA A 260 -14.77 -10.84 -13.08
C ALA A 260 -15.71 -10.05 -13.98
N LYS A 261 -17.01 -10.06 -13.66
CA LYS A 261 -18.08 -9.35 -14.41
C LYS A 261 -17.72 -7.91 -14.77
N THR A 262 -17.13 -7.17 -13.82
CA THR A 262 -16.75 -5.76 -13.98
C THR A 262 -15.59 -5.52 -14.95
N ARG A 263 -14.83 -6.56 -15.32
CA ARG A 263 -13.63 -6.46 -16.17
C ARG A 263 -13.80 -7.11 -17.54
N GLN A 264 -14.97 -7.67 -17.86
CA GLN A 264 -15.21 -8.40 -19.11
C GLN A 264 -14.90 -7.57 -20.37
N ASN A 265 -15.19 -6.27 -20.37
CA ASN A 265 -14.95 -5.38 -21.52
C ASN A 265 -13.51 -4.82 -21.59
N GLY A 266 -12.63 -5.17 -20.64
CA GLY A 266 -11.30 -4.57 -20.50
C GLY A 266 -10.20 -5.56 -20.09
N VAL A 267 -10.41 -6.87 -20.32
CA VAL A 267 -9.45 -7.93 -19.97
C VAL A 267 -8.12 -7.74 -20.69
N ILE A 268 -8.17 -7.45 -21.98
CA ILE A 268 -7.00 -7.17 -22.79
C ILE A 268 -7.08 -5.70 -23.21
N ARG A 269 -5.98 -4.97 -23.05
CA ARG A 269 -5.91 -3.58 -23.48
C ARG A 269 -6.13 -3.49 -24.99
N LYS A 270 -6.88 -2.47 -25.44
CA LYS A 270 -7.21 -2.26 -26.85
C LYS A 270 -6.00 -2.41 -27.79
N VAL A 271 -4.88 -1.77 -27.45
CA VAL A 271 -3.64 -1.83 -28.25
C VAL A 271 -3.16 -3.27 -28.49
N TYR A 272 -3.26 -4.15 -27.48
CA TYR A 272 -2.86 -5.55 -27.61
C TYR A 272 -3.93 -6.39 -28.31
N LEU A 273 -5.21 -6.08 -28.12
CA LEU A 273 -6.30 -6.69 -28.89
C LEU A 273 -6.15 -6.41 -30.39
N ASP A 274 -5.78 -5.19 -30.76
CA ASP A 274 -5.61 -4.80 -32.16
C ASP A 274 -4.46 -5.61 -32.81
N ILE A 275 -3.31 -5.74 -32.12
CA ILE A 275 -2.18 -6.58 -32.55
C ILE A 275 -2.60 -8.06 -32.66
N LEU A 276 -3.32 -8.57 -31.65
CA LEU A 276 -3.80 -9.95 -31.61
C LEU A 276 -4.77 -10.28 -32.75
N ASN A 277 -5.56 -9.31 -33.21
CA ASN A 277 -6.51 -9.46 -34.32
C ASN A 277 -5.88 -9.18 -35.69
N GLY A 278 -4.54 -9.21 -35.79
CA GLY A 278 -3.85 -9.05 -37.06
C GLY A 278 -3.99 -7.66 -37.67
N SER A 279 -4.48 -6.69 -36.89
CA SER A 279 -4.41 -5.29 -37.30
C SER A 279 -2.93 -4.94 -37.28
N LYS A 280 -2.29 -4.94 -38.47
CA LYS A 280 -1.07 -4.16 -38.66
C LYS A 280 -1.39 -2.79 -38.07
N GLU A 281 -0.48 -2.20 -37.30
CA GLU A 281 -0.50 -0.75 -37.12
C GLU A 281 -0.33 -0.12 -38.51
N ASN A 282 -1.36 -0.10 -39.34
CA ASN A 282 -1.64 1.03 -40.19
C ASN A 282 -2.11 2.11 -39.22
N LYS A 283 -1.18 2.63 -38.40
CA LYS A 283 -1.26 4.03 -38.09
C LYS A 283 -1.22 4.69 -39.46
N LYS A 284 -2.38 4.99 -40.03
CA LYS A 284 -2.48 6.04 -41.02
C LYS A 284 -1.77 7.21 -40.35
N HIS A 285 -0.53 7.44 -40.76
CA HIS A 285 0.31 8.43 -40.10
C HIS A 285 -0.42 9.73 -40.33
N LYS A 286 -0.95 10.29 -39.22
CA LYS A 286 -1.78 11.46 -39.33
C LYS A 286 -0.98 12.53 -40.05
N SER A 287 -1.49 13.06 -41.15
CA SER A 287 -0.85 14.21 -41.79
C SER A 287 -0.73 15.36 -40.80
N LEU A 288 0.17 16.32 -41.03
CA LEU A 288 0.27 17.48 -40.15
C LEU A 288 -1.08 18.22 -40.02
N VAL A 289 -1.83 18.29 -41.13
CA VAL A 289 -3.23 18.77 -41.17
C VAL A 289 -4.12 17.94 -40.26
N GLU A 290 -4.08 16.61 -40.31
CA GLU A 290 -4.87 15.73 -39.43
C GLU A 290 -4.44 15.81 -37.93
N ILE A 291 -3.16 16.10 -37.65
CA ILE A 291 -2.64 16.26 -36.27
C ILE A 291 -3.14 17.57 -35.66
N PHE A 292 -3.18 18.63 -36.45
CA PHE A 292 -3.55 19.97 -36.01
C PHE A 292 -4.95 20.40 -36.45
N ALA A 293 -5.76 19.49 -37.02
CA ALA A 293 -7.03 19.78 -37.68
C ALA A 293 -7.96 20.75 -36.91
N LYS A 294 -7.99 20.65 -35.59
CA LYS A 294 -8.79 21.51 -34.70
C LYS A 294 -8.38 23.00 -34.68
N TYR A 295 -7.29 23.36 -35.34
CA TYR A 295 -6.77 24.73 -35.44
C TYR A 295 -6.87 25.31 -36.85
N LYS A 296 -7.43 24.54 -37.78
CA LYS A 296 -7.70 25.00 -39.14
C LYS A 296 -8.86 25.99 -39.08
N GLY A 297 -8.70 27.14 -39.74
CA GLY A 297 -9.79 28.13 -39.82
C GLY A 297 -10.93 27.63 -40.71
N ASP A 298 -12.17 28.06 -40.43
CA ASP A 298 -13.36 27.60 -41.17
C ASP A 298 -13.32 27.94 -42.67
N GLN A 299 -12.59 28.98 -43.05
CA GLN A 299 -12.40 29.43 -44.44
C GLN A 299 -11.02 29.06 -45.01
N GLU A 300 -10.16 28.40 -44.23
CA GLU A 300 -8.79 28.04 -44.63
C GLU A 300 -8.81 26.71 -45.39
N ASN A 301 -8.09 26.58 -46.51
CA ASN A 301 -7.95 25.27 -47.18
C ASN A 301 -6.77 24.45 -46.62
N ASP A 302 -6.64 23.18 -47.02
CA ASP A 302 -5.61 22.28 -46.46
C ASP A 302 -4.17 22.72 -46.80
N GLU A 303 -3.95 23.32 -47.97
CA GLU A 303 -2.63 23.81 -48.40
C GLU A 303 -2.22 25.07 -47.63
N GLU A 304 -3.14 26.02 -47.48
CA GLU A 304 -2.97 27.23 -46.66
C GLU A 304 -2.68 26.86 -45.20
N PHE A 305 -3.44 25.92 -44.65
CA PHE A 305 -3.22 25.46 -43.28
C PHE A 305 -1.88 24.76 -43.12
N LEU A 306 -1.48 23.93 -44.08
CA LEU A 306 -0.17 23.28 -44.08
C LEU A 306 0.97 24.31 -44.14
N GLN A 307 0.84 25.38 -44.95
CA GLN A 307 1.82 26.47 -44.98
C GLN A 307 1.92 27.18 -43.64
N ARG A 308 0.79 27.41 -42.94
CA ARG A 308 0.77 28.02 -41.61
C ARG A 308 1.42 27.12 -40.54
N ILE A 309 1.19 25.80 -40.61
CA ILE A 309 1.91 24.81 -39.79
C ILE A 309 3.41 24.88 -40.06
N ASN A 310 3.83 24.91 -41.33
CA ASN A 310 5.25 24.99 -41.68
C ASN A 310 5.91 26.29 -41.22
N SER A 311 5.18 27.41 -41.25
CA SER A 311 5.64 28.68 -40.68
C SER A 311 5.77 28.61 -39.16
N ALA A 312 4.81 27.99 -38.46
CA ALA A 312 4.90 27.73 -37.02
C ALA A 312 6.13 26.86 -36.65
N LEU A 313 6.46 25.86 -37.47
CA LEU A 313 7.63 25.02 -37.28
C LEU A 313 8.96 25.78 -37.43
N LYS A 314 9.00 26.83 -38.26
CA LYS A 314 10.17 27.72 -38.38
C LYS A 314 10.42 28.55 -37.11
N GLY A 315 9.40 28.74 -36.26
CA GLY A 315 9.53 29.40 -34.95
C GLY A 315 10.08 28.52 -33.83
N LEU A 316 10.29 27.22 -34.07
CA LEU A 316 10.89 26.30 -33.10
C LEU A 316 12.41 26.40 -33.09
N ASP A 317 13.01 26.19 -31.91
CA ASP A 317 14.46 26.02 -31.78
C ASP A 317 14.96 24.75 -32.50
N LYS A 318 16.27 24.69 -32.73
CA LYS A 318 16.91 23.66 -33.57
C LYS A 318 16.66 22.23 -33.04
N TYR A 319 16.64 22.06 -31.72
CA TYR A 319 16.47 20.75 -31.08
C TYR A 319 15.00 20.30 -31.11
N ASP A 320 14.06 21.21 -30.83
CA ASP A 320 12.62 20.95 -30.91
C ASP A 320 12.20 20.61 -32.34
N ARG A 321 12.73 21.33 -33.33
CA ARG A 321 12.49 21.05 -34.75
C ARG A 321 13.03 19.67 -35.14
N TYR A 322 14.23 19.32 -34.67
CA TYR A 322 14.83 18.00 -34.90
C TYR A 322 13.96 16.87 -34.32
N LEU A 323 13.51 17.00 -33.06
CA LEU A 323 12.63 16.01 -32.42
C LEU A 323 11.26 15.90 -33.12
N PHE A 324 10.70 17.03 -33.56
CA PHE A 324 9.45 17.06 -34.29
C PHE A 324 9.55 16.33 -35.63
N THR A 325 10.60 16.64 -36.40
CA THR A 325 10.87 15.99 -37.70
C THR A 325 11.08 14.50 -37.52
N ARG A 326 11.89 14.06 -36.54
CA ARG A 326 12.07 12.64 -36.23
C ARG A 326 10.75 11.94 -35.97
N LYS A 327 9.85 12.56 -35.18
CA LYS A 327 8.58 11.91 -34.83
C LYS A 327 7.53 11.90 -35.93
N TYR A 328 7.36 13.01 -36.65
CA TYR A 328 6.21 13.24 -37.54
C TYR A 328 6.55 13.22 -39.02
N VAL A 329 7.83 13.41 -39.40
CA VAL A 329 8.30 13.30 -40.78
C VAL A 329 8.96 11.95 -41.01
N TYR A 330 9.91 11.56 -40.16
CA TYR A 330 10.62 10.28 -40.27
C TYR A 330 9.98 9.12 -39.49
N ASN A 331 8.93 9.40 -38.71
CA ASN A 331 8.16 8.40 -37.94
C ASN A 331 8.98 7.56 -36.95
N GLU A 332 10.10 8.10 -36.47
CA GLU A 332 10.98 7.43 -35.53
C GLU A 332 10.35 7.25 -34.13
N LYS A 333 10.82 6.22 -33.44
CA LYS A 333 10.47 5.96 -32.06
C LYS A 333 11.39 6.80 -31.15
N LEU A 334 10.84 7.87 -30.59
CA LEU A 334 11.54 8.70 -29.62
C LEU A 334 11.72 8.00 -28.27
N LEU A 335 12.79 8.35 -27.56
CA LEU A 335 12.98 7.96 -26.16
C LEU A 335 11.86 8.55 -25.29
N ARG A 336 11.64 7.95 -24.12
CA ARG A 336 10.53 8.34 -23.23
C ARG A 336 10.57 9.83 -22.83
N ILE A 337 11.76 10.38 -22.63
CA ILE A 337 11.98 11.79 -22.27
C ILE A 337 11.68 12.70 -23.47
N GLU A 338 12.26 12.37 -24.64
CA GLU A 338 12.01 13.08 -25.90
C GLU A 338 10.53 13.08 -26.29
N ALA A 339 9.83 11.95 -26.12
CA ALA A 339 8.41 11.83 -26.42
C ALA A 339 7.54 12.70 -25.48
N LYS A 340 7.92 12.83 -24.21
CA LYS A 340 7.26 13.74 -23.27
C LYS A 340 7.52 15.20 -23.65
N HIS A 341 8.78 15.56 -23.93
CA HIS A 341 9.16 16.90 -24.35
C HIS A 341 8.43 17.33 -25.62
N LEU A 342 8.39 16.45 -26.62
CA LEU A 342 7.64 16.67 -27.85
C LEU A 342 6.15 16.91 -27.59
N LYS A 343 5.51 16.10 -26.74
CA LYS A 343 4.08 16.20 -26.44
C LYS A 343 3.73 17.47 -25.65
N TYR A 344 4.51 17.80 -24.63
CA TYR A 344 4.15 18.84 -23.67
C TYR A 344 4.74 20.21 -24.00
N VAL A 345 5.89 20.26 -24.68
CA VAL A 345 6.60 21.50 -25.00
C VAL A 345 6.45 21.83 -26.48
N VAL A 346 6.97 20.98 -27.36
CA VAL A 346 7.07 21.27 -28.80
C VAL A 346 5.69 21.41 -29.44
N GLN A 347 4.80 20.44 -29.24
CA GLN A 347 3.43 20.53 -29.75
C GLN A 347 2.69 21.73 -29.19
N THR A 348 2.90 22.08 -27.91
CA THR A 348 2.25 23.23 -27.28
C THR A 348 2.72 24.54 -27.90
N ARG A 349 4.01 24.66 -28.25
CA ARG A 349 4.56 25.83 -28.97
C ARG A 349 3.94 25.96 -30.36
N ILE A 350 3.89 24.87 -31.14
CA ILE A 350 3.28 24.87 -32.48
C ILE A 350 1.80 25.26 -32.38
N LYS A 351 1.06 24.70 -31.41
CA LYS A 351 -0.35 25.06 -31.16
C LYS A 351 -0.53 26.56 -30.91
N ARG A 352 0.39 27.19 -30.17
CA ARG A 352 0.33 28.64 -29.89
C ARG A 352 0.49 29.46 -31.17
N PHE A 353 1.46 29.11 -32.01
CA PHE A 353 1.65 29.75 -33.32
C PHE A 353 0.50 29.51 -34.31
N LEU A 354 -0.26 28.43 -34.13
CA LEU A 354 -1.44 28.11 -34.94
C LEU A 354 -2.74 28.75 -34.44
N VAL A 355 -2.76 29.43 -33.31
CA VAL A 355 -3.98 30.04 -32.74
C VAL A 355 -3.92 31.56 -32.75
N SER A 356 -2.77 32.14 -33.10
CA SER A 356 -2.54 33.58 -32.99
C SER A 356 -3.36 34.38 -34.00
N ASP A 357 -4.59 34.70 -33.60
CA ASP A 357 -5.16 36.04 -33.63
C ASP A 357 -5.93 36.42 -32.35
N VAL A 358 -6.03 35.56 -31.33
CA VAL A 358 -6.60 35.95 -30.04
C VAL A 358 -5.78 35.36 -28.90
N LEU A 359 -5.26 36.25 -28.06
CA LEU A 359 -4.75 35.95 -26.73
C LEU A 359 -5.86 35.25 -25.91
N ASP A 360 -5.91 33.93 -25.95
CA ASP A 360 -6.36 33.16 -24.78
C ASP A 360 -5.72 31.77 -24.77
N VAL A 361 -4.50 31.74 -24.24
CA VAL A 361 -3.82 30.49 -23.90
C VAL A 361 -4.41 30.01 -22.58
N PRO A 362 -4.59 28.69 -22.33
CA PRO A 362 -4.58 28.19 -20.97
C PRO A 362 -3.17 28.46 -20.42
N THR A 363 -2.97 29.66 -19.87
CA THR A 363 -1.75 30.06 -19.19
C THR A 363 -1.49 29.01 -18.11
N CYS A 364 -0.27 28.46 -18.06
CA CYS A 364 0.12 27.76 -16.84
C CYS A 364 -0.01 28.79 -15.72
N LYS A 365 -0.98 28.59 -14.84
CA LYS A 365 -1.39 29.65 -13.94
C LYS A 365 -0.21 30.14 -13.08
N GLY A 366 -0.03 31.46 -13.03
CA GLY A 366 0.85 32.13 -12.06
C GLY A 366 0.49 31.70 -10.63
N LEU A 367 1.33 32.01 -9.64
CA LEU A 367 1.08 31.49 -8.29
C LEU A 367 -0.29 31.95 -7.77
N PHE A 368 -0.61 33.24 -7.90
CA PHE A 368 -1.85 33.81 -7.38
C PHE A 368 -3.10 33.44 -8.18
N GLU A 369 -2.97 33.10 -9.46
CA GLU A 369 -4.07 32.60 -10.28
C GLU A 369 -4.59 31.23 -9.80
N ARG A 370 -3.84 30.56 -8.91
CA ARG A 370 -4.21 29.29 -8.28
C ARG A 370 -5.05 29.48 -7.02
N PHE A 371 -5.37 30.71 -6.64
CA PHE A 371 -6.02 31.04 -5.37
C PHE A 371 -7.04 32.18 -5.54
N ASN A 372 -8.08 32.19 -4.70
CA ASN A 372 -9.06 33.28 -4.72
C ASN A 372 -8.49 34.55 -4.06
N GLU A 373 -9.13 35.71 -4.24
CA GLU A 373 -8.64 36.99 -3.71
C GLU A 373 -8.38 36.97 -2.19
N GLY A 374 -9.26 36.32 -1.41
CA GLY A 374 -9.08 36.19 0.05
C GLY A 374 -7.91 35.30 0.45
N GLU A 375 -7.50 34.36 -0.41
CA GLU A 375 -6.37 33.46 -0.18
C GLU A 375 -5.02 34.08 -0.59
N LYS A 376 -5.01 34.98 -1.59
CA LYS A 376 -3.77 35.58 -2.12
C LYS A 376 -2.95 36.27 -1.03
N THR A 377 -3.59 37.04 -0.16
CA THR A 377 -2.93 37.72 0.97
C THR A 377 -2.38 36.73 1.99
N ALA A 378 -3.11 35.66 2.30
CA ALA A 378 -2.66 34.64 3.24
C ALA A 378 -1.44 33.85 2.72
N ILE A 379 -1.34 33.68 1.40
CA ILE A 379 -0.24 32.94 0.77
C ILE A 379 1.07 33.69 0.87
N LEU A 380 1.05 35.01 0.68
CA LEU A 380 2.24 35.84 0.89
C LEU A 380 2.75 35.68 2.32
N TYR A 381 1.85 35.72 3.31
CA TYR A 381 2.19 35.47 4.71
C TYR A 381 2.76 34.07 4.95
N TYR A 382 2.18 33.03 4.35
CA TYR A 382 2.67 31.66 4.52
C TYR A 382 4.00 31.40 3.83
N ILE A 383 4.23 31.97 2.64
CA ILE A 383 5.52 31.87 1.97
C ILE A 383 6.58 32.51 2.86
N ASP A 384 6.31 33.68 3.42
CA ASP A 384 7.29 34.35 4.25
C ASP A 384 7.59 33.60 5.57
N LYS A 385 6.54 33.08 6.21
CA LYS A 385 6.63 32.43 7.52
C LYS A 385 7.04 30.95 7.49
N LEU A 386 6.63 30.21 6.46
CA LEU A 386 6.80 28.75 6.40
C LEU A 386 7.97 28.32 5.54
N PHE A 387 8.49 29.16 4.65
CA PHE A 387 9.52 28.76 3.69
C PHE A 387 10.87 29.33 4.12
N ASN A 388 11.94 28.56 3.94
CA ASN A 388 13.30 29.07 4.11
C ASN A 388 13.76 29.84 2.85
N ASP A 389 14.93 30.47 2.90
CA ASP A 389 15.41 31.33 1.80
C ASP A 389 15.67 30.56 0.50
N GLU A 390 16.10 29.30 0.58
CA GLU A 390 16.30 28.43 -0.59
C GLU A 390 14.96 28.05 -1.25
N GLU A 391 13.94 27.74 -0.45
CA GLU A 391 12.58 27.44 -0.92
C GLU A 391 11.91 28.69 -1.51
N LYS A 392 12.11 29.87 -0.90
CA LYS A 392 11.67 31.17 -1.42
C LYS A 392 12.35 31.46 -2.75
N ALA A 393 13.66 31.24 -2.85
CA ALA A 393 14.40 31.41 -4.10
C ALA A 393 13.91 30.46 -5.19
N LEU A 394 13.63 29.20 -4.86
CA LEU A 394 13.07 28.22 -5.78
C LEU A 394 11.68 28.64 -6.30
N PHE A 395 10.81 29.16 -5.42
CA PHE A 395 9.50 29.71 -5.79
C PHE A 395 9.59 30.93 -6.68
N ARG A 396 10.46 31.90 -6.36
CA ARG A 396 10.71 33.09 -7.19
C ARG A 396 11.32 32.73 -8.54
N LYS A 397 12.20 31.74 -8.58
CA LYS A 397 12.79 31.26 -9.82
C LYS A 397 11.76 30.54 -10.71
N LYS A 398 10.68 29.96 -10.13
CA LYS A 398 9.56 29.36 -10.89
C LYS A 398 8.50 30.37 -11.33
N PHE A 399 8.10 31.27 -10.42
CA PHE A 399 6.94 32.14 -10.56
C PHE A 399 7.30 33.62 -10.73
N GLY A 400 8.58 33.99 -10.84
CA GLY A 400 9.01 35.38 -10.82
C GLY A 400 9.07 35.97 -9.40
N TYR A 401 9.75 37.11 -9.26
CA TYR A 401 9.92 37.78 -7.96
C TYR A 401 8.61 38.30 -7.36
N ASP A 402 7.66 38.65 -8.21
CA ASP A 402 6.30 39.10 -7.91
C ASP A 402 5.26 37.96 -7.95
N PHE A 403 5.71 36.72 -8.18
CA PHE A 403 4.89 35.52 -8.31
C PHE A 403 3.85 35.53 -9.45
N SER A 404 3.97 36.47 -10.39
CA SER A 404 3.10 36.61 -11.57
C SER A 404 3.64 35.86 -12.80
N GLY A 405 4.94 35.59 -12.83
CA GLY A 405 5.64 34.92 -13.91
C GLY A 405 5.45 33.39 -13.95
N VAL A 406 5.83 32.78 -15.08
CA VAL A 406 5.73 31.33 -15.27
C VAL A 406 6.91 30.83 -16.11
N SER A 407 7.88 30.16 -15.47
CA SER A 407 9.02 29.55 -16.19
C SER A 407 8.78 28.07 -16.53
N TYR A 408 8.90 27.74 -17.82
CA TYR A 408 8.70 26.38 -18.37
C TYR A 408 9.99 25.55 -18.49
N LEU A 409 11.16 26.16 -18.24
CA LEU A 409 12.46 25.52 -18.38
C LEU A 409 12.96 25.10 -17.00
N TYR A 410 12.70 23.86 -16.59
CA TYR A 410 13.21 23.31 -15.33
C TYR A 410 13.41 21.81 -15.36
N ASP A 411 14.49 21.37 -14.70
CA ASP A 411 14.77 19.96 -14.40
C ASP A 411 13.62 19.32 -13.58
N ASP A 412 13.44 18.01 -13.78
CA ASP A 412 12.38 17.22 -13.13
C ASP A 412 12.48 17.24 -11.59
N ILE A 413 13.68 17.39 -11.04
CA ILE A 413 13.96 17.45 -9.60
C ILE A 413 13.36 18.72 -8.98
N ASP A 414 13.60 19.87 -9.61
CA ASP A 414 13.12 21.17 -9.15
C ASP A 414 11.60 21.30 -9.31
N ASN A 415 11.01 20.75 -10.38
CA ASN A 415 9.55 20.71 -10.54
C ASN A 415 8.88 19.86 -9.46
N LYS A 416 9.52 18.75 -9.04
CA LYS A 416 9.02 17.92 -7.94
C LYS A 416 9.10 18.68 -6.62
N ALA A 417 10.19 19.40 -6.35
CA ALA A 417 10.37 20.21 -5.16
C ALA A 417 9.34 21.36 -5.08
N VAL A 418 9.13 22.10 -6.17
CA VAL A 418 8.09 23.15 -6.24
C VAL A 418 6.69 22.58 -5.97
N ARG A 419 6.38 21.38 -6.49
CA ARG A 419 5.09 20.73 -6.23
C ARG A 419 4.90 20.39 -4.75
N VAL A 420 5.96 19.98 -4.05
CA VAL A 420 5.92 19.71 -2.60
C VAL A 420 5.59 20.98 -1.83
N LEU A 421 6.21 22.09 -2.19
CA LEU A 421 5.97 23.40 -1.56
C LEU A 421 4.56 23.93 -1.84
N LEU A 422 4.02 23.77 -3.06
CA LEU A 422 2.63 24.10 -3.38
C LEU A 422 1.64 23.30 -2.52
N ASN A 423 1.88 21.99 -2.36
CA ASN A 423 1.07 21.15 -1.48
C ASN A 423 1.16 21.61 -0.01
N ARG A 424 2.30 22.15 0.42
CA ARG A 424 2.48 22.67 1.78
C ARG A 424 1.62 23.91 2.02
N LEU A 425 1.57 24.84 1.05
CA LEU A 425 0.67 26.00 1.09
C LEU A 425 -0.80 25.59 1.09
N GLU A 426 -1.18 24.65 0.23
CA GLU A 426 -2.56 24.16 0.18
C GLU A 426 -2.99 23.50 1.51
N ARG A 427 -2.09 22.74 2.14
CA ARG A 427 -2.36 22.13 3.45
C ARG A 427 -2.56 23.19 4.54
N GLN A 428 -1.76 24.24 4.55
CA GLN A 428 -1.92 25.32 5.52
C GLN A 428 -3.25 26.05 5.34
N LEU A 429 -3.60 26.39 4.10
CA LEU A 429 -4.91 26.98 3.78
C LEU A 429 -6.06 26.09 4.26
N LEU A 430 -6.01 24.79 3.95
CA LEU A 430 -7.05 23.84 4.38
C LEU A 430 -7.16 23.75 5.91
N LYS A 431 -6.03 23.84 6.64
CA LYS A 431 -6.01 23.85 8.10
C LYS A 431 -6.72 25.09 8.65
N ASP A 432 -6.44 26.26 8.09
CA ASP A 432 -7.02 27.52 8.55
C ASP A 432 -8.50 27.63 8.19
N TYR A 433 -8.90 27.16 7.00
CA TYR A 433 -10.31 27.03 6.62
C TYR A 433 -11.09 26.10 7.57
N LYS A 434 -10.50 24.95 7.94
CA LYS A 434 -11.11 24.02 8.88
C LYS A 434 -11.25 24.61 10.28
N ALA A 435 -10.28 25.41 10.72
CA ALA A 435 -10.35 26.12 11.99
C ALA A 435 -11.43 27.21 11.99
N LYS A 436 -11.58 27.96 10.90
CA LYS A 436 -12.61 29.01 10.76
C LYS A 436 -14.03 28.47 10.69
N LEU A 437 -14.25 27.36 9.99
CA LEU A 437 -15.60 26.77 9.81
C LEU A 437 -16.13 26.08 11.08
N ASN A 438 -15.27 25.82 12.07
CA ASN A 438 -15.54 25.27 13.41
C ASN A 438 -16.65 24.21 13.52
N THR A 439 -16.80 23.40 12.47
CA THR A 439 -17.79 22.35 12.32
C THR A 439 -17.12 21.18 11.61
N GLY A 440 -17.48 19.94 11.95
CA GLY A 440 -16.82 18.69 11.51
C GLY A 440 -16.91 18.36 10.01
N VAL A 441 -16.85 19.35 9.12
CA VAL A 441 -16.90 19.24 7.68
C VAL A 441 -15.68 18.49 7.15
N LYS A 442 -15.92 17.58 6.20
CA LYS A 442 -14.87 16.77 5.58
C LYS A 442 -13.93 17.64 4.74
N THR A 443 -12.64 17.29 4.73
CA THR A 443 -11.61 18.03 3.99
C THR A 443 -11.87 18.09 2.49
N ASP A 444 -12.50 17.07 1.90
CA ASP A 444 -12.82 17.07 0.47
C ASP A 444 -13.96 18.04 0.10
N VAL A 445 -14.87 18.30 1.03
CA VAL A 445 -15.92 19.32 0.88
C VAL A 445 -15.28 20.72 0.92
N ILE A 446 -14.34 20.96 1.84
CA ILE A 446 -13.59 22.23 1.90
C ILE A 446 -12.82 22.46 0.58
N LYS A 447 -12.25 21.42 -0.03
CA LYS A 447 -11.63 21.53 -1.37
C LYS A 447 -12.65 21.91 -2.43
N ALA A 448 -13.83 21.30 -2.43
CA ALA A 448 -14.90 21.62 -3.38
C ALA A 448 -15.37 23.07 -3.24
N VAL A 449 -15.51 23.59 -2.01
CA VAL A 449 -15.79 25.00 -1.72
C VAL A 449 -14.74 25.91 -2.35
N ARG A 450 -13.46 25.62 -2.12
CA ARG A 450 -12.35 26.43 -2.66
C ARG A 450 -12.30 26.41 -4.19
N ILE A 451 -12.59 25.28 -4.81
CA ILE A 451 -12.67 25.16 -6.28
C ILE A 451 -13.88 25.97 -6.80
N THR A 452 -15.02 25.86 -6.13
CA THR A 452 -16.25 26.55 -6.50
C THR A 452 -16.08 28.06 -6.43
N ALA A 453 -15.49 28.58 -5.35
CA ALA A 453 -15.21 30.00 -5.16
C ALA A 453 -14.21 30.62 -6.17
N ARG A 454 -13.68 29.80 -7.11
CA ARG A 454 -12.79 30.23 -8.21
C ARG A 454 -13.42 30.01 -9.58
N SER A 455 -14.62 29.44 -9.64
CA SER A 455 -15.29 29.14 -10.90
C SER A 455 -15.99 30.37 -11.45
N GLU A 456 -16.01 30.50 -12.77
CA GLU A 456 -16.75 31.55 -13.47
C GLU A 456 -18.24 31.52 -13.10
N GLU A 457 -18.85 30.32 -13.09
CA GLU A 457 -20.24 30.13 -12.65
C GLU A 457 -20.52 30.69 -11.24
N TYR A 458 -19.61 30.52 -10.28
CA TYR A 458 -19.76 31.12 -8.96
C TYR A 458 -19.68 32.64 -9.02
N ASN A 459 -18.72 33.20 -9.78
CA ASN A 459 -18.57 34.63 -9.91
C ASN A 459 -19.79 35.27 -10.58
N ASP A 460 -20.34 34.64 -11.62
CA ASP A 460 -21.54 35.10 -12.32
C ASP A 460 -22.76 35.09 -11.39
N LEU A 461 -22.95 33.99 -10.65
CA LEU A 461 -24.07 33.86 -9.72
C LEU A 461 -23.93 34.73 -8.49
N ARG A 462 -22.70 35.02 -8.05
CA ARG A 462 -22.44 35.90 -6.91
C ARG A 462 -23.04 37.29 -7.13
N TYR A 463 -22.99 37.82 -8.35
CA TYR A 463 -23.58 39.13 -8.68
C TYR A 463 -25.12 39.13 -8.59
N ILE A 464 -25.75 37.97 -8.77
CA ILE A 464 -27.22 37.84 -8.82
C ILE A 464 -27.79 37.46 -7.44
N TYR A 465 -27.17 36.48 -6.78
CA TYR A 465 -27.69 35.84 -5.57
C TYR A 465 -26.88 36.16 -4.30
N GLY A 466 -25.76 36.86 -4.42
CA GLY A 466 -24.83 37.12 -3.33
C GLY A 466 -23.92 35.92 -3.01
N ASP A 467 -22.83 36.19 -2.28
CA ASP A 467 -21.73 35.23 -2.02
C ASP A 467 -22.18 33.88 -1.47
N VAL A 468 -23.04 33.91 -0.45
CA VAL A 468 -23.40 32.72 0.33
C VAL A 468 -24.35 31.80 -0.45
N LEU A 469 -25.37 32.39 -1.08
CA LEU A 469 -26.38 31.64 -1.82
C LEU A 469 -25.81 31.13 -3.16
N ALA A 470 -25.00 31.94 -3.86
CA ALA A 470 -24.30 31.49 -5.06
C ALA A 470 -23.37 30.30 -4.78
N LEU A 471 -22.66 30.31 -3.65
CA LEU A 471 -21.82 29.19 -3.24
C LEU A 471 -22.66 27.92 -3.02
N ALA A 472 -23.79 28.03 -2.33
CA ALA A 472 -24.68 26.91 -2.03
C ALA A 472 -25.26 26.28 -3.31
N ILE A 473 -25.73 27.12 -4.25
CA ILE A 473 -26.28 26.70 -5.54
C ILE A 473 -25.23 25.92 -6.35
N VAL A 474 -24.04 26.49 -6.54
CA VAL A 474 -23.00 25.84 -7.38
C VAL A 474 -22.49 24.55 -6.73
N LEU A 475 -22.36 24.53 -5.40
CA LEU A 475 -21.98 23.31 -4.68
C LEU A 475 -23.01 22.18 -4.88
N TYR A 476 -24.30 22.50 -4.79
CA TYR A 476 -25.36 21.54 -5.01
C TYR A 476 -25.40 21.06 -6.46
N VAL A 477 -25.41 21.98 -7.43
CA VAL A 477 -25.53 21.64 -8.85
C VAL A 477 -24.34 20.81 -9.35
N ARG A 478 -23.10 21.16 -8.95
CA ARG A 478 -21.90 20.44 -9.42
C ARG A 478 -21.53 19.22 -8.59
N TYR A 479 -21.85 19.23 -7.29
CA TYR A 479 -21.34 18.24 -6.35
C TYR A 479 -22.42 17.57 -5.50
N GLY A 480 -23.72 17.71 -5.81
CA GLY A 480 -24.83 17.11 -5.05
C GLY A 480 -24.76 15.58 -4.92
N ASN A 481 -24.06 14.90 -5.84
CA ASN A 481 -23.79 13.45 -5.74
C ASN A 481 -22.66 13.09 -4.73
N ARG A 482 -22.00 14.09 -4.13
CA ARG A 482 -20.77 13.93 -3.33
C ARG A 482 -20.77 14.73 -2.02
N ILE A 483 -21.59 15.77 -1.92
CA ILE A 483 -21.70 16.66 -0.76
C ILE A 483 -23.16 16.63 -0.31
N SER A 484 -23.41 16.34 0.97
CA SER A 484 -24.78 16.32 1.50
C SER A 484 -25.30 17.74 1.77
N PHE A 485 -26.63 17.90 1.82
CA PHE A 485 -27.25 19.16 2.21
C PHE A 485 -26.78 19.63 3.59
N ASP A 486 -26.68 18.73 4.57
CA ASP A 486 -26.09 19.05 5.89
C ASP A 486 -24.69 19.66 5.81
N GLU A 487 -23.87 19.24 4.84
CA GLU A 487 -22.52 19.78 4.65
C GLU A 487 -22.59 21.17 3.98
N ILE A 488 -23.47 21.36 3.00
CA ILE A 488 -23.72 22.66 2.36
C ILE A 488 -24.26 23.67 3.38
N GLU A 489 -25.23 23.27 4.20
CA GLU A 489 -25.82 24.09 5.26
C GLU A 489 -24.78 24.47 6.31
N LYS A 490 -23.91 23.55 6.75
CA LYS A 490 -22.83 23.87 7.70
C LYS A 490 -21.84 24.92 7.18
N ILE A 491 -21.64 24.96 5.86
CA ILE A 491 -20.71 25.89 5.21
C ILE A 491 -21.36 27.23 4.92
N THR A 492 -22.61 27.22 4.47
CA THR A 492 -23.28 28.39 3.89
C THR A 492 -24.39 28.93 4.79
N GLY A 493 -24.92 28.14 5.72
CA GLY A 493 -26.09 28.48 6.53
C GLY A 493 -27.41 28.44 5.76
N ILE A 494 -27.41 28.06 4.47
CA ILE A 494 -28.61 27.99 3.63
C ILE A 494 -29.29 26.63 3.80
N LYS A 495 -30.60 26.65 4.03
CA LYS A 495 -31.42 25.45 4.21
C LYS A 495 -31.66 24.73 2.89
N GLU A 496 -31.80 23.41 2.95
CA GLU A 496 -32.02 22.53 1.80
C GLU A 496 -33.12 23.03 0.86
N ALA A 497 -34.27 23.44 1.40
CA ALA A 497 -35.40 23.92 0.61
C ALA A 497 -35.05 25.12 -0.26
N ASP A 498 -34.27 26.07 0.28
CA ASP A 498 -33.83 27.25 -0.46
C ASP A 498 -32.76 26.87 -1.49
N VAL A 499 -31.82 25.99 -1.12
CA VAL A 499 -30.81 25.49 -2.07
C VAL A 499 -31.46 24.84 -3.29
N ILE A 500 -32.45 23.96 -3.09
CA ILE A 500 -33.15 23.28 -4.18
C ILE A 500 -33.90 24.30 -5.04
N LYS A 501 -34.72 25.16 -4.41
CA LYS A 501 -35.52 26.16 -5.12
C LYS A 501 -34.67 27.06 -6.02
N TYR A 502 -33.63 27.69 -5.46
CA TYR A 502 -32.80 28.62 -6.23
C TYR A 502 -31.89 27.90 -7.24
N SER A 503 -31.52 26.64 -7.00
CA SER A 503 -30.79 25.84 -7.99
C SER A 503 -31.68 25.46 -9.18
N GLU A 504 -32.94 25.13 -8.94
CA GLU A 504 -33.91 24.85 -10.00
C GLU A 504 -34.21 26.12 -10.81
N GLU A 505 -34.38 27.27 -10.16
CA GLU A 505 -34.52 28.56 -10.85
C GLU A 505 -33.29 28.87 -11.73
N TYR A 506 -32.08 28.65 -11.22
CA TYR A 506 -30.84 28.80 -12.00
C TYR A 506 -30.80 27.86 -13.21
N LEU A 507 -31.08 26.57 -13.03
CA LEU A 507 -31.04 25.58 -14.10
C LEU A 507 -32.10 25.85 -15.18
N ASN A 508 -33.28 26.34 -14.77
CA ASN A 508 -34.37 26.68 -15.68
C ASN A 508 -34.10 27.98 -16.45
N ASN A 509 -33.38 28.94 -15.87
CA ASN A 509 -32.99 30.18 -16.54
C ASN A 509 -31.72 30.04 -17.40
N GLY A 510 -30.93 28.97 -17.22
CA GLY A 510 -29.60 28.79 -17.84
C GLY A 510 -29.53 27.91 -19.10
N ARG A 511 -30.64 27.34 -19.60
CA ARG A 511 -30.69 26.60 -20.90
C ARG A 511 -31.30 27.42 -22.03
N GLY A 512 -30.79 28.63 -22.20
CA GLY A 512 -31.16 29.52 -23.30
C GLY A 512 -30.09 30.56 -23.56
N ARG A 513 -28.91 30.12 -24.01
CA ARG A 513 -27.98 30.87 -24.87
C ARG A 513 -26.89 29.95 -25.40
#